data_AF-A0A0X3PQT0-F1
#
_entry.id   AF-A0A0X3PQT0-F1
#
_cell.length_a   1.000
_cell.length_b   1.000
_cell.length_c   1.000
_cell.angle_alpha   90.00
_cell.angle_beta   90.00
_cell.angle_gamma   90.00
#
_symmetry.space_group_name_H-M   'P 1'
#
loop_
_entity.id
_entity.type
_entity.pdbx_description
1 polymer ?
#
loop_
_entity_poly.entity_id
_entity_poly.type
_entity_poly.pdbx_seq_one_letter_code
_entity_poly.pdbx_strand_id
1 'polypeptide(L)'
;MTNKGLMSLAVWLIYFAYASAELQTSIKYYEVKEESDFEFAAFVPTLSDVTAEWTNPRGTSENPCVAPQPCVQFYPNKASFRLYGKPMNRRAALILTPQKPNLPSVALTMVQDTVWFPAVPGAQFTRVISFDDDVSDSLIFEFDEDIKDIIVWGAMTTLLEGAPMDFMKVEVPFDDINKVDRKLMRVTGRMQNRYQAVTVGNYGPGETTFTFVPSKTAGILRNPSQFLNWPMRSIGG
;
A
#
# COMPACT_ATOMS: atom_id res chain seq x y z
N MET A 1 46.39 -39.48 -23.19
CA MET A 1 45.63 -39.09 -21.98
C MET A 1 45.56 -37.57 -21.96
N THR A 2 44.50 -37.02 -22.55
CA THR A 2 43.28 -36.48 -21.90
C THR A 2 43.43 -35.02 -21.52
N ASN A 3 42.97 -34.11 -22.40
CA ASN A 3 42.43 -32.80 -21.97
C ASN A 3 41.51 -32.13 -23.01
N LYS A 4 40.85 -32.90 -23.90
CA LYS A 4 39.84 -32.36 -24.83
C LYS A 4 38.39 -32.47 -24.31
N GLY A 5 38.17 -33.13 -23.16
CA GLY A 5 36.84 -33.33 -22.57
C GLY A 5 36.35 -32.20 -21.66
N LEU A 6 37.24 -31.35 -21.13
CA LEU A 6 36.88 -30.31 -20.16
C LEU A 6 36.30 -29.03 -20.78
N MET A 7 36.76 -28.64 -21.99
CA MET A 7 36.24 -27.43 -22.66
C MET A 7 34.79 -27.61 -23.14
N SER A 8 34.38 -28.81 -23.56
CA SER A 8 33.01 -29.06 -24.02
C SER A 8 31.99 -29.04 -22.86
N LEU A 9 32.39 -29.55 -21.69
CA LEU A 9 31.54 -29.58 -20.49
C LEU A 9 31.32 -28.18 -19.89
N ALA A 10 32.34 -27.31 -19.93
CA ALA A 10 32.21 -25.94 -19.46
C ALA A 10 31.27 -25.10 -20.35
N VAL A 11 31.29 -25.31 -21.67
CA VAL A 11 30.38 -24.63 -22.60
C VAL A 11 28.93 -25.12 -22.41
N TRP A 12 28.71 -26.39 -22.12
CA TRP A 12 27.38 -26.92 -21.80
C TRP A 12 26.82 -26.40 -20.47
N LEU A 13 27.67 -26.22 -19.44
CA LEU A 13 27.26 -25.65 -18.15
C LEU A 13 26.85 -24.17 -18.27
N ILE A 14 27.50 -23.40 -19.14
CA ILE A 14 27.12 -22.00 -19.39
C ILE A 14 25.78 -21.92 -20.12
N TYR A 15 25.49 -22.83 -21.07
CA TYR A 15 24.19 -22.87 -21.75
C TYR A 15 23.05 -23.34 -20.84
N PHE A 16 23.29 -24.26 -19.89
CA PHE A 16 22.28 -24.65 -18.90
C PHE A 16 22.01 -23.58 -17.84
N ALA A 17 23.02 -22.75 -17.49
CA ALA A 17 22.82 -21.65 -16.54
C ALA A 17 21.98 -20.50 -17.13
N TYR A 18 22.04 -20.26 -18.44
CA TYR A 18 21.22 -19.23 -19.11
C TYR A 18 19.79 -19.68 -19.46
N ALA A 19 19.48 -20.97 -19.39
CA ALA A 19 18.16 -21.50 -19.75
C ALA A 19 17.15 -21.55 -18.58
N SER A 20 17.53 -21.16 -17.36
CA SER A 20 16.70 -21.33 -16.15
C SER A 20 16.36 -20.04 -15.40
N ALA A 21 16.86 -18.88 -15.80
CA ALA A 21 16.34 -17.63 -15.28
C ALA A 21 15.12 -17.23 -16.12
N GLU A 22 13.98 -17.90 -15.91
CA GLU A 22 12.70 -17.39 -16.40
C GLU A 22 12.57 -15.93 -15.96
N LEU A 23 12.41 -15.04 -16.93
CA LEU A 23 12.14 -13.63 -16.73
C LEU A 23 10.76 -13.53 -16.06
N GLN A 24 10.70 -13.65 -14.74
CA GLN A 24 9.45 -13.67 -14.00
C GLN A 24 8.89 -12.25 -13.92
N THR A 25 8.41 -11.77 -15.06
CA THR A 25 7.58 -10.56 -15.18
C THR A 25 6.16 -10.97 -14.79
N SER A 26 5.64 -10.34 -13.75
CA SER A 26 4.25 -10.60 -13.32
C SER A 26 3.35 -9.50 -13.87
N ILE A 27 2.37 -9.88 -14.69
CA ILE A 27 1.39 -8.94 -15.24
C ILE A 27 0.07 -9.15 -14.49
N LYS A 28 -0.47 -8.07 -13.91
CA LYS A 28 -1.74 -8.06 -13.18
C LYS A 28 -2.73 -7.19 -13.91
N TYR A 29 -3.95 -7.70 -14.10
CA TYR A 29 -5.01 -7.00 -14.80
C TYR A 29 -6.09 -6.53 -13.83
N TYR A 30 -6.52 -5.29 -13.98
CA TYR A 30 -7.59 -4.67 -13.21
C TYR A 30 -8.59 -4.03 -14.16
N GLU A 31 -9.84 -4.47 -14.13
CA GLU A 31 -10.90 -3.77 -14.84
C GLU A 31 -11.26 -2.48 -14.10
N VAL A 32 -11.35 -1.38 -14.85
CA VAL A 32 -11.65 -0.05 -14.31
C VAL A 32 -12.78 0.56 -15.12
N LYS A 33 -13.73 1.19 -14.45
CA LYS A 33 -14.86 1.84 -15.11
C LYS A 33 -14.40 2.84 -16.17
N GLU A 34 -14.89 2.67 -17.40
CA GLU A 34 -14.70 3.64 -18.49
C GLU A 34 -15.19 5.03 -18.12
N GLU A 35 -14.53 6.04 -18.66
CA GLU A 35 -14.84 7.47 -18.48
C GLU A 35 -14.90 7.92 -17.01
N SER A 36 -14.08 7.29 -16.15
CA SER A 36 -14.02 7.57 -14.73
C SER A 36 -12.59 7.81 -14.24
N ASP A 37 -12.48 8.64 -13.22
CA ASP A 37 -11.23 8.83 -12.49
C ASP A 37 -11.01 7.62 -11.58
N PHE A 38 -9.76 7.14 -11.51
CA PHE A 38 -9.42 5.97 -10.72
C PHE A 38 -8.23 6.22 -9.82
N GLU A 39 -8.24 5.50 -8.71
CA GLU A 39 -7.16 5.46 -7.74
C GLU A 39 -6.96 4.01 -7.32
N PHE A 40 -5.77 3.48 -7.63
CA PHE A 40 -5.37 2.12 -7.34
C PHE A 40 -4.25 2.12 -6.31
N ALA A 41 -4.22 1.14 -5.42
CA ALA A 41 -3.08 0.94 -4.54
C ALA A 41 -2.67 -0.53 -4.41
N ALA A 42 -1.38 -0.76 -4.25
CA ALA A 42 -0.81 -2.09 -4.05
C ALA A 42 0.47 -2.02 -3.25
N PHE A 43 0.77 -3.09 -2.52
CA PHE A 43 2.10 -3.29 -1.97
C PHE A 43 3.05 -3.81 -3.03
N VAL A 44 4.23 -3.20 -3.07
CA VAL A 44 5.34 -3.55 -3.95
C VAL A 44 6.59 -3.74 -3.07
N PRO A 45 7.60 -4.49 -3.51
CA PRO A 45 8.87 -4.58 -2.80
C PRO A 45 9.44 -3.19 -2.45
N THR A 46 10.08 -3.04 -1.28
CA THR A 46 10.56 -1.73 -0.77
C THR A 46 11.49 -1.01 -1.75
N LEU A 47 12.34 -1.77 -2.46
CA LEU A 47 13.28 -1.24 -3.43
C LEU A 47 12.69 -1.00 -4.83
N SER A 48 11.42 -1.33 -5.07
CA SER A 48 10.80 -1.11 -6.38
C SER A 48 10.65 0.38 -6.69
N ASP A 49 10.92 0.78 -7.92
CA ASP A 49 10.56 2.09 -8.46
C ASP A 49 9.81 1.90 -9.78
N VAL A 50 9.16 2.95 -10.28
CA VAL A 50 8.64 2.93 -11.65
C VAL A 50 9.80 2.86 -12.63
N THR A 51 9.63 2.09 -13.70
CA THR A 51 10.66 1.93 -14.73
C THR A 51 10.89 3.24 -15.49
N ALA A 52 11.98 3.29 -16.26
CA ALA A 52 12.34 4.45 -17.10
C ALA A 52 11.28 4.79 -18.17
N GLU A 53 10.35 3.88 -18.46
CA GLU A 53 9.24 4.10 -19.39
C GLU A 53 8.13 4.99 -18.81
N TRP A 54 8.07 5.12 -17.47
CA TRP A 54 7.11 5.99 -16.82
C TRP A 54 7.51 7.46 -16.96
N THR A 55 6.77 8.19 -17.79
CA THR A 55 7.03 9.61 -18.10
C THR A 55 6.10 10.58 -17.39
N ASN A 56 5.08 10.08 -16.70
CA ASN A 56 4.13 10.91 -15.96
C ASN A 56 4.70 11.36 -14.60
N PRO A 57 4.08 12.36 -13.94
CA PRO A 57 4.50 12.83 -12.63
C PRO A 57 4.60 11.74 -11.57
N ARG A 58 5.45 12.01 -10.57
CA ARG A 58 5.54 11.27 -9.32
C ARG A 58 5.02 12.15 -8.19
N GLY A 59 4.15 11.62 -7.35
CA GLY A 59 3.60 12.34 -6.20
C GLY A 59 4.55 12.33 -5.01
N THR A 60 4.44 13.35 -4.16
CA THR A 60 5.09 13.45 -2.85
C THR A 60 4.06 13.77 -1.77
N SER A 61 4.45 13.77 -0.51
CA SER A 61 3.56 14.19 0.59
C SER A 61 3.15 15.66 0.46
N GLU A 62 4.01 16.55 -0.07
CA GLU A 62 3.65 17.95 -0.32
C GLU A 62 2.81 18.15 -1.60
N ASN A 63 3.05 17.32 -2.62
CA ASN A 63 2.34 17.36 -3.91
C ASN A 63 1.77 15.96 -4.22
N PRO A 64 0.68 15.56 -3.54
CA PRO A 64 0.15 14.21 -3.67
C PRO A 64 -0.45 13.97 -5.06
N CYS A 65 -0.43 12.71 -5.49
CA CYS A 65 -1.13 12.31 -6.70
C CYS A 65 -2.65 12.50 -6.53
N VAL A 66 -3.30 13.09 -7.53
CA VAL A 66 -4.74 13.34 -7.56
C VAL A 66 -5.25 12.98 -8.95
N ALA A 67 -6.31 12.17 -9.03
CA ALA A 67 -7.00 11.92 -10.28
C ALA A 67 -7.73 13.21 -10.74
N PRO A 68 -7.82 13.51 -12.05
CA PRO A 68 -7.63 12.62 -13.20
C PRO A 68 -6.19 12.44 -13.69
N GLN A 69 -5.20 13.14 -13.12
CA GLN A 69 -3.84 13.13 -13.64
C GLN A 69 -3.16 11.76 -13.43
N PRO A 70 -2.60 11.15 -14.49
CA PRO A 70 -1.74 9.98 -14.38
C PRO A 70 -0.57 10.29 -13.44
N CYS A 71 -0.45 9.57 -12.34
CA CYS A 71 0.58 9.84 -11.34
C CYS A 71 0.84 8.59 -10.50
N VAL A 72 2.10 8.39 -10.11
CA VAL A 72 2.49 7.32 -9.17
C VAL A 72 3.08 7.94 -7.92
N GLN A 73 2.64 7.48 -6.75
CA GLN A 73 3.17 7.89 -5.45
C GLN A 73 3.55 6.64 -4.66
N PHE A 74 4.75 6.67 -4.07
CA PHE A 74 5.19 5.67 -3.12
C PHE A 74 5.16 6.26 -1.72
N TYR A 75 4.57 5.52 -0.79
CA TYR A 75 4.51 5.92 0.61
C TYR A 75 5.67 5.28 1.40
N PRO A 76 6.23 5.99 2.40
CA PRO A 76 7.30 5.43 3.23
C PRO A 76 6.85 4.14 3.94
N ASN A 77 7.69 3.11 3.92
CA ASN A 77 7.34 1.77 4.43
C ASN A 77 7.07 1.72 5.94
N LYS A 78 7.65 2.63 6.72
CA LYS A 78 7.43 2.73 8.18
C LYS A 78 6.46 3.82 8.59
N ALA A 79 6.07 4.71 7.68
CA ALA A 79 5.16 5.82 7.98
C ALA A 79 3.82 5.69 7.25
N SER A 80 3.48 4.49 6.74
CA SER A 80 2.21 4.28 6.04
C SER A 80 1.58 2.92 6.30
N PHE A 81 0.26 2.85 6.13
CA PHE A 81 -0.50 1.60 6.11
C PHE A 81 -1.81 1.79 5.33
N ARG A 82 -2.48 0.68 5.03
CA ARG A 82 -3.79 0.70 4.37
C ARG A 82 -4.83 0.02 5.24
N LEU A 83 -6.00 0.65 5.36
CA LEU A 83 -7.21 0.03 5.90
C LEU A 83 -8.08 -0.49 4.76
N TYR A 84 -8.75 -1.60 5.01
CA TYR A 84 -9.78 -2.17 4.14
C TYR A 84 -11.06 -2.45 4.92
N GLY A 85 -12.18 -2.27 4.22
CA GLY A 85 -13.52 -2.43 4.75
C GLY A 85 -13.96 -1.23 5.59
N LYS A 86 -15.16 -1.35 6.15
CA LYS A 86 -15.80 -0.33 6.99
C LYS A 86 -16.09 -0.90 8.38
N PRO A 87 -16.19 -0.05 9.41
CA PRO A 87 -16.44 -0.53 10.76
C PRO A 87 -17.86 -1.10 10.97
N MET A 88 -18.81 -0.93 10.03
CA MET A 88 -20.17 -1.50 10.07
C MET A 88 -20.87 -1.33 11.44
N ASN A 89 -20.84 -0.12 11.99
CA ASN A 89 -21.38 0.22 13.32
C ASN A 89 -20.70 -0.47 14.52
N ARG A 90 -19.55 -1.11 14.30
CA ARG A 90 -18.72 -1.68 15.35
C ARG A 90 -17.63 -0.69 15.74
N ARG A 91 -17.18 -0.79 16.98
CA ARG A 91 -16.04 -0.01 17.46
C ARG A 91 -14.76 -0.65 16.92
N ALA A 92 -14.00 0.10 16.12
CA ALA A 92 -12.67 -0.28 15.67
C ALA A 92 -11.68 0.87 15.91
N ALA A 93 -10.49 0.55 16.41
CA ALA A 93 -9.44 1.53 16.62
C ALA A 93 -8.05 0.94 16.33
N LEU A 94 -7.13 1.81 15.92
CA LEU A 94 -5.69 1.54 15.86
C LEU A 94 -4.98 2.37 16.90
N ILE A 95 -4.09 1.76 17.68
CA ILE A 95 -3.14 2.49 18.52
C ILE A 95 -1.79 2.46 17.81
N LEU A 96 -1.27 3.64 17.51
CA LEU A 96 0.00 3.86 16.83
C LEU A 96 1.02 4.36 17.85
N THR A 97 2.16 3.68 17.92
CA THR A 97 3.31 4.11 18.74
C THR A 97 4.38 4.67 17.80
N PRO A 98 4.92 5.87 18.05
CA PRO A 98 5.94 6.45 17.19
C PRO A 98 7.30 5.80 17.43
N GLN A 99 8.14 5.78 16.41
CA GLN A 99 9.55 5.41 16.54
C GLN A 99 10.33 6.43 17.38
N LYS A 100 9.96 7.71 17.30
CA LYS A 100 10.52 8.77 18.13
C LYS A 100 9.94 8.71 19.55
N PRO A 101 10.75 8.45 20.59
CA PRO A 101 10.24 8.17 21.94
C PRO A 101 9.65 9.38 22.67
N ASN A 102 9.92 10.59 22.19
CA ASN A 102 9.36 11.84 22.74
C ASN A 102 7.95 12.15 22.20
N LEU A 103 7.52 11.47 21.14
CA LEU A 103 6.20 11.62 20.56
C LEU A 103 5.18 10.73 21.30
N PRO A 104 3.92 11.17 21.43
CA PRO A 104 2.89 10.47 22.17
C PRO A 104 2.21 9.37 21.34
N SER A 105 1.77 8.26 21.93
CA SER A 105 0.96 7.27 21.19
C SER A 105 -0.41 7.85 20.81
N VAL A 106 -0.89 7.51 19.61
CA VAL A 106 -2.14 8.04 19.05
C VAL A 106 -3.10 6.90 18.76
N ALA A 107 -4.36 7.05 19.18
CA ALA A 107 -5.45 6.20 18.73
C ALA A 107 -6.13 6.83 17.51
N LEU A 108 -6.23 6.09 16.41
CA LEU A 108 -7.19 6.39 15.35
C LEU A 108 -8.46 5.59 15.63
N THR A 109 -9.58 6.26 15.85
CA THR A 109 -10.88 5.62 16.08
C THR A 109 -11.73 5.72 14.84
N MET A 110 -12.17 4.59 14.32
CA MET A 110 -12.95 4.49 13.10
C MET A 110 -14.42 4.53 13.46
N VAL A 111 -15.13 5.51 12.90
CA VAL A 111 -16.57 5.69 13.13
C VAL A 111 -17.31 5.64 11.81
N GLN A 112 -18.46 5.00 11.87
CA GLN A 112 -19.52 5.11 10.88
C GLN A 112 -20.77 5.52 11.67
N ASP A 113 -21.42 6.59 11.23
CA ASP A 113 -22.52 7.32 11.84
C ASP A 113 -22.19 7.98 13.19
N THR A 114 -23.22 8.30 13.98
CA THR A 114 -23.15 9.06 15.24
C THR A 114 -22.67 8.24 16.44
N VAL A 115 -21.80 7.25 16.25
CA VAL A 115 -21.37 6.36 17.33
C VAL A 115 -20.33 7.04 18.21
N TRP A 116 -20.68 7.25 19.49
CA TRP A 116 -19.72 7.70 20.49
C TRP A 116 -18.65 6.63 20.76
N PHE A 117 -17.38 7.05 20.69
CA PHE A 117 -16.23 6.20 20.93
C PHE A 117 -15.61 6.50 22.31
N PRO A 118 -15.48 5.51 23.21
CA PRO A 118 -14.80 5.72 24.48
C PRO A 118 -13.32 6.01 24.27
N ALA A 119 -12.69 6.60 25.28
CA ALA A 119 -11.23 6.74 25.32
C ALA A 119 -10.57 5.37 25.13
N VAL A 120 -9.60 5.28 24.21
CA VAL A 120 -8.87 4.05 23.90
C VAL A 120 -7.70 3.90 24.88
N PRO A 121 -7.70 2.88 25.76
CA PRO A 121 -6.61 2.69 26.72
C PRO A 121 -5.27 2.51 26.02
N GLY A 122 -4.21 3.16 26.53
CA GLY A 122 -2.86 3.07 25.97
C GLY A 122 -2.53 4.13 24.91
N ALA A 123 -3.50 4.93 24.48
CA ALA A 123 -3.26 6.11 23.64
C ALA A 123 -3.29 7.40 24.47
N GLN A 124 -2.39 8.33 24.14
CA GLN A 124 -2.34 9.67 24.76
C GLN A 124 -3.20 10.68 24.01
N PHE A 125 -3.38 10.47 22.70
CA PHE A 125 -4.26 11.27 21.85
C PHE A 125 -5.24 10.37 21.10
N THR A 126 -6.39 10.92 20.74
CA THR A 126 -7.38 10.23 19.92
C THR A 126 -7.76 11.10 18.73
N ARG A 127 -7.75 10.51 17.54
CA ARG A 127 -8.21 11.12 16.30
C ARG A 127 -9.33 10.29 15.71
N VAL A 128 -10.44 10.95 15.40
CA VAL A 128 -11.62 10.30 14.80
C VAL A 128 -11.47 10.28 13.28
N ILE A 129 -11.68 9.11 12.68
CA ILE A 129 -11.74 8.90 11.24
C ILE A 129 -13.19 8.51 10.89
N SER A 130 -13.91 9.38 10.19
CA SER A 130 -15.27 9.09 9.71
C SER A 130 -15.24 8.42 8.34
N PHE A 131 -16.09 7.40 8.17
CA PHE A 131 -16.30 6.65 6.93
C PHE A 131 -17.69 6.90 6.30
N ASP A 132 -18.44 7.89 6.79
CA ASP A 132 -19.85 8.11 6.42
C ASP A 132 -20.02 8.46 4.95
N ASP A 133 -19.14 9.34 4.46
CA ASP A 133 -19.11 9.78 3.07
C ASP A 133 -18.11 8.99 2.21
N ASP A 134 -17.33 8.09 2.82
CA ASP A 134 -16.30 7.34 2.09
C ASP A 134 -16.94 6.15 1.37
N VAL A 135 -17.06 6.24 0.04
CA VAL A 135 -17.54 5.13 -0.79
C VAL A 135 -16.44 4.13 -1.16
N SER A 136 -15.22 4.35 -0.69
CA SER A 136 -14.07 3.50 -0.96
C SER A 136 -14.05 2.31 -0.02
N ASP A 137 -13.65 1.14 -0.54
CA ASP A 137 -13.44 -0.05 0.28
C ASP A 137 -12.10 -0.04 1.02
N SER A 138 -11.28 1.00 0.80
CA SER A 138 -9.96 1.13 1.41
C SER A 138 -9.54 2.58 1.60
N LEU A 139 -8.69 2.81 2.60
CA LEU A 139 -8.16 4.12 2.94
C LEU A 139 -6.67 4.00 3.29
N ILE A 140 -5.85 4.84 2.69
CA ILE A 140 -4.40 4.89 2.93
C ILE A 140 -4.10 5.97 3.96
N PHE A 141 -3.25 5.63 4.91
CA PHE A 141 -2.71 6.59 5.86
C PHE A 141 -1.21 6.75 5.66
N GLU A 142 -0.77 8.00 5.69
CA GLU A 142 0.62 8.42 5.70
C GLU A 142 0.85 9.34 6.90
N PHE A 143 2.01 9.21 7.53
CA PHE A 143 2.45 10.02 8.65
C PHE A 143 3.73 10.77 8.32
N ASP A 144 3.93 11.91 8.97
CA ASP A 144 5.18 12.68 8.96
C ASP A 144 6.32 11.99 9.72
N GLU A 145 5.99 10.97 10.52
CA GLU A 145 6.92 10.26 11.40
C GLU A 145 6.76 8.74 11.29
N ASP A 146 7.88 8.03 11.47
CA ASP A 146 7.90 6.56 11.46
C ASP A 146 7.07 5.98 12.60
N ILE A 147 6.28 4.98 12.25
CA ILE A 147 5.48 4.17 13.17
C ILE A 147 6.36 2.99 13.62
N LYS A 148 6.46 2.82 14.94
CA LYS A 148 7.15 1.68 15.55
C LYS A 148 6.23 0.47 15.65
N ASP A 149 5.06 0.67 16.25
CA ASP A 149 4.12 -0.41 16.57
C ASP A 149 2.68 0.02 16.23
N ILE A 150 1.91 -0.93 15.70
CA ILE A 150 0.48 -0.78 15.41
C ILE A 150 -0.27 -1.86 16.18
N ILE A 151 -1.15 -1.44 17.09
CA ILE A 151 -2.01 -2.33 17.86
C ILE A 151 -3.45 -2.17 17.38
N VAL A 152 -4.06 -3.28 16.96
CA VAL A 152 -5.47 -3.33 16.55
C VAL A 152 -6.38 -3.49 17.76
N TRP A 153 -7.52 -2.81 17.77
CA TRP A 153 -8.51 -2.89 18.83
C TRP A 153 -9.94 -2.95 18.28
N GLY A 154 -10.78 -3.78 18.91
CA GLY A 154 -12.19 -3.93 18.53
C GLY A 154 -12.39 -4.75 17.26
N ALA A 155 -13.30 -4.29 16.38
CA ALA A 155 -13.67 -4.97 15.14
C ALA A 155 -12.63 -4.76 14.00
N MET A 156 -11.37 -5.01 14.33
CA MET A 156 -10.24 -4.83 13.44
C MET A 156 -9.25 -5.98 13.57
N THR A 157 -8.63 -6.35 12.46
CA THR A 157 -7.66 -7.45 12.38
C THR A 157 -6.57 -7.12 11.37
N THR A 158 -5.41 -7.75 11.53
CA THR A 158 -4.42 -7.85 10.45
C THR A 158 -4.94 -8.83 9.37
N LEU A 159 -4.34 -8.83 8.17
CA LEU A 159 -4.61 -9.89 7.19
C LEU A 159 -4.10 -11.23 7.71
N LEU A 160 -4.97 -11.94 8.39
CA LEU A 160 -4.84 -13.36 8.68
C LEU A 160 -5.99 -14.08 7.97
N GLU A 161 -5.70 -15.20 7.32
CA GLU A 161 -6.72 -16.11 6.80
C GLU A 161 -7.61 -16.57 7.96
N GLY A 162 -8.84 -16.08 8.04
CA GLY A 162 -9.79 -16.39 9.13
C GLY A 162 -10.45 -15.18 9.78
N ALA A 163 -10.03 -13.96 9.44
CA ALA A 163 -10.74 -12.75 9.84
C ALA A 163 -12.22 -12.78 9.34
N PRO A 164 -13.22 -12.53 10.21
CA PRO A 164 -14.60 -12.38 9.78
C PRO A 164 -14.74 -11.34 8.67
N MET A 165 -15.62 -11.59 7.69
CA MET A 165 -15.81 -10.69 6.54
C MET A 165 -16.23 -9.26 6.92
N ASP A 166 -16.81 -9.09 8.11
CA ASP A 166 -17.30 -7.82 8.65
C ASP A 166 -16.28 -7.06 9.50
N PHE A 167 -15.04 -7.56 9.64
CA PHE A 167 -13.97 -6.85 10.35
C PHE A 167 -13.17 -5.98 9.38
N MET A 168 -12.78 -4.79 9.86
CA MET A 168 -11.81 -3.97 9.13
C MET A 168 -10.45 -4.66 9.13
N LYS A 169 -9.77 -4.59 8.00
CA LYS A 169 -8.44 -5.18 7.83
C LYS A 169 -7.38 -4.10 7.76
N VAL A 170 -6.29 -4.32 8.47
CA VAL A 170 -5.12 -3.44 8.46
C VAL A 170 -4.02 -4.15 7.71
N GLU A 171 -3.49 -3.49 6.70
CA GLU A 171 -2.33 -3.95 5.96
C GLU A 171 -1.15 -3.02 6.22
N VAL A 172 -0.07 -3.61 6.73
CA VAL A 172 1.17 -2.88 7.01
C VAL A 172 2.21 -3.22 5.92
N PRO A 173 2.97 -2.21 5.44
CA PRO A 173 4.07 -2.43 4.50
C PRO A 173 5.23 -3.20 5.13
N PHE A 174 5.41 -3.06 6.44
CA PHE A 174 6.53 -3.58 7.21
C PHE A 174 6.04 -4.44 8.39
N ASP A 175 6.55 -5.67 8.48
CA ASP A 175 6.31 -6.59 9.60
C ASP A 175 7.55 -7.46 9.82
N ASP A 176 8.29 -7.17 10.89
CA ASP A 176 9.51 -7.91 11.27
C ASP A 176 9.24 -9.38 11.62
N ILE A 177 8.07 -9.68 12.19
CA ILE A 177 7.71 -11.04 12.63
C ILE A 177 7.50 -11.92 11.40
N ASN A 178 6.77 -11.41 10.42
CA ASN A 178 6.46 -12.12 9.18
C ASN A 178 7.49 -11.87 8.05
N LYS A 179 8.58 -11.15 8.35
CA LYS A 179 9.64 -10.75 7.39
C LYS A 179 9.09 -10.09 6.12
N VAL A 180 8.07 -9.26 6.29
CA VAL A 180 7.48 -8.49 5.20
C VAL A 180 8.21 -7.16 5.12
N ASP A 181 8.85 -6.89 3.98
CA ASP A 181 9.43 -5.59 3.67
C ASP A 181 8.95 -5.13 2.29
N ARG A 182 7.92 -4.30 2.33
CA ARG A 182 7.24 -3.73 1.16
C ARG A 182 7.02 -2.24 1.40
N LYS A 183 6.65 -1.54 0.34
CA LYS A 183 6.07 -0.20 0.43
C LYS A 183 4.74 -0.13 -0.30
N LEU A 184 3.92 0.83 0.07
CA LEU A 184 2.65 1.06 -0.58
C LEU A 184 2.85 1.97 -1.78
N MET A 185 2.34 1.54 -2.93
CA MET A 185 2.25 2.33 -4.15
C MET A 185 0.81 2.72 -4.38
N ARG A 186 0.56 3.97 -4.77
CA ARG A 186 -0.72 4.45 -5.30
C ARG A 186 -0.53 4.97 -6.72
N VAL A 187 -1.51 4.66 -7.57
CA VAL A 187 -1.58 5.08 -8.97
C VAL A 187 -2.90 5.81 -9.16
N THR A 188 -2.85 7.04 -9.65
CA THR A 188 -4.04 7.82 -10.02
C THR A 188 -4.09 8.02 -11.52
N GLY A 189 -5.29 8.25 -12.05
CA GLY A 189 -5.47 8.59 -13.45
C GLY A 189 -6.94 8.71 -13.82
N ARG A 190 -7.20 8.87 -15.11
CA ARG A 190 -8.54 8.79 -15.69
C ARG A 190 -8.61 7.66 -16.69
N MET A 191 -9.50 6.71 -16.47
CA MET A 191 -9.74 5.64 -17.40
C MET A 191 -10.62 6.15 -18.54
N GLN A 192 -10.06 6.17 -19.75
CA GLN A 192 -10.76 6.47 -20.99
C GLN A 192 -11.10 5.15 -21.70
N ASN A 193 -10.98 5.09 -23.03
CA ASN A 193 -11.22 3.90 -23.84
C ASN A 193 -9.93 3.12 -24.19
N ARG A 194 -8.81 3.41 -23.53
CA ARG A 194 -7.52 2.72 -23.73
C ARG A 194 -6.97 2.18 -22.43
N TYR A 195 -6.28 1.05 -22.53
CA TYR A 195 -5.57 0.48 -21.38
C TYR A 195 -4.45 1.42 -20.92
N GLN A 196 -4.18 1.40 -19.63
CA GLN A 196 -3.06 2.09 -18.99
C GLN A 196 -2.23 1.06 -18.23
N ALA A 197 -0.92 1.27 -18.14
CA ALA A 197 -0.04 0.34 -17.43
C ALA A 197 1.01 1.10 -16.61
N VAL A 198 1.36 0.53 -15.47
CA VAL A 198 2.49 0.95 -14.65
C VAL A 198 3.35 -0.27 -14.39
N THR A 199 4.62 -0.21 -14.78
CA THR A 199 5.60 -1.24 -14.44
C THR A 199 6.46 -0.75 -13.29
N VAL A 200 6.61 -1.60 -12.26
CA VAL A 200 7.48 -1.34 -11.11
C VAL A 200 8.41 -2.51 -10.85
N GLY A 201 9.62 -2.20 -10.40
CA GLY A 201 10.63 -3.19 -10.08
C GLY A 201 11.96 -2.55 -9.70
N ASN A 202 12.98 -3.36 -9.47
CA ASN A 202 14.33 -2.90 -9.21
C ASN A 202 15.25 -3.32 -10.38
N TYR A 203 14.94 -2.82 -11.58
CA TYR A 203 15.66 -3.03 -12.85
C TYR A 203 16.20 -4.46 -13.03
N GLY A 204 15.39 -5.38 -13.58
CA GLY A 204 15.81 -6.76 -13.82
C GLY A 204 14.68 -7.80 -13.73
N PRO A 205 14.98 -9.10 -13.59
CA PRO A 205 13.96 -10.12 -13.38
C PRO A 205 13.25 -9.88 -12.04
N GLY A 206 11.92 -9.74 -12.07
CA GLY A 206 11.09 -9.43 -10.89
C GLY A 206 10.21 -8.17 -11.04
N GLU A 207 10.14 -7.57 -12.22
CA GLU A 207 9.19 -6.48 -12.51
C GLU A 207 7.73 -6.95 -12.43
N THR A 208 6.88 -6.07 -11.93
CA THR A 208 5.43 -6.24 -11.92
C THR A 208 4.78 -5.14 -12.74
N THR A 209 4.01 -5.53 -13.74
CA THR A 209 3.19 -4.62 -14.53
C THR A 209 1.75 -4.67 -14.04
N PHE A 210 1.24 -3.52 -13.62
CA PHE A 210 -0.17 -3.31 -13.28
C PHE A 210 -0.87 -2.72 -14.51
N THR A 211 -1.75 -3.50 -15.13
CA THR A 211 -2.49 -3.12 -16.34
C THR A 211 -3.94 -2.82 -15.97
N PHE A 212 -4.39 -1.62 -16.28
CA PHE A 212 -5.75 -1.14 -16.09
C PHE A 212 -6.49 -1.18 -17.41
N VAL A 213 -7.57 -1.96 -17.46
CA VAL A 213 -8.36 -2.21 -18.67
C VAL A 213 -9.70 -1.49 -18.55
N PRO A 214 -10.09 -0.66 -19.53
CA PRO A 214 -11.41 -0.03 -19.53
C PRO A 214 -12.52 -1.07 -19.60
N SER A 215 -13.52 -0.92 -18.73
CA SER A 215 -14.71 -1.77 -18.67
C SER A 215 -15.96 -0.94 -18.42
N LYS A 216 -17.04 -1.25 -19.15
CA LYS A 216 -18.35 -0.59 -18.98
C LYS A 216 -19.10 -1.07 -17.73
N THR A 217 -18.76 -2.25 -17.23
CA THR A 217 -19.45 -2.93 -16.13
C THR A 217 -18.67 -2.89 -14.82
N ALA A 218 -17.37 -2.58 -14.86
CA ALA A 218 -16.56 -2.46 -13.66
C ALA A 218 -16.99 -1.29 -12.76
N GLY A 219 -16.62 -1.39 -11.49
CA GLY A 219 -16.72 -0.30 -10.52
C GLY A 219 -15.62 0.75 -10.70
N ILE A 220 -15.76 1.86 -9.97
CA ILE A 220 -14.70 2.88 -9.87
C ILE A 220 -13.71 2.40 -8.81
N LEU A 221 -12.44 2.25 -9.16
CA LEU A 221 -11.39 1.97 -8.18
C LEU A 221 -11.09 3.25 -7.38
N ARG A 222 -11.25 3.19 -6.05
CA ARG A 222 -11.00 4.29 -5.14
C ARG A 222 -10.14 3.83 -3.97
N ASN A 223 -9.01 4.51 -3.79
CA ASN A 223 -8.04 4.27 -2.72
C ASN A 223 -7.54 5.65 -2.24
N PRO A 224 -8.41 6.45 -1.58
CA PRO A 224 -8.04 7.75 -1.06
C PRO A 224 -6.87 7.63 -0.07
N SER A 225 -6.10 8.70 0.04
CA SER A 225 -4.99 8.80 0.99
C SER A 225 -5.16 10.00 1.91
N GLN A 226 -4.82 9.83 3.19
CA GLN A 226 -4.80 10.88 4.19
C GLN A 226 -3.41 11.00 4.81
N PHE A 227 -2.90 12.22 4.83
CA PHE A 227 -1.67 12.57 5.53
C PHE A 227 -1.99 13.09 6.93
N LEU A 228 -1.32 12.55 7.95
CA LEU A 228 -1.55 12.88 9.36
C LEU A 228 -0.23 13.30 10.02
N ASN A 229 -0.20 14.51 10.56
CA ASN A 229 0.91 14.92 11.42
C ASN A 229 0.81 14.25 12.80
N TRP A 230 1.95 13.85 13.32
CA TRP A 230 2.05 13.31 14.67
C TRP A 230 1.79 14.42 15.69
N PRO A 231 0.88 14.23 16.67
CA PRO A 231 0.62 15.25 17.67
C PRO A 231 1.86 15.46 18.55
N MET A 232 2.20 16.72 18.79
CA MET A 232 3.24 17.06 19.76
C MET A 232 2.67 17.04 21.17
N ARG A 233 3.46 16.60 22.15
CA ARG A 233 3.14 16.88 23.55
C ARG A 233 3.16 18.39 23.74
N SER A 234 2.07 18.98 24.20
CA SER A 234 2.14 20.34 24.72
C SER A 234 3.08 20.31 25.93
N ILE A 235 4.27 20.85 25.77
CA ILE A 235 5.10 21.21 26.92
C ILE A 235 4.41 22.43 27.50
N GLY A 236 3.54 22.23 28.48
CA GLY A 236 2.95 23.33 29.23
C GLY A 236 4.08 24.18 29.79
N GLY A 237 4.06 25.48 29.48
CA GLY A 237 4.84 26.50 30.18
C GLY A 237 4.23 26.84 31.52
#